data_AF-A0A5N3V0W7-F1
#
_entry.id   AF-A0A5N3V0W7-F1
#
_cell.length_a   1.000
_cell.length_b   1.000
_cell.length_c   1.000
_cell.angle_alpha   90.00
_cell.angle_beta   90.00
_cell.angle_gamma   90.00
#
_symmetry.space_group_name_H-M   'P 1'
#
loop_
_entity.id
_entity.type
_entity.pdbx_description
1 polymer ?
#
loop_
_entity_poly.entity_id
_entity_poly.type
_entity_poly.pdbx_seq_one_letter_code
_entity_poly.pdbx_strand_id
1 'polypeptide(L)'
;MDRGTWRATSEQRKRKIQSKLTRGSYHHKPGAHQEGLMCITLPPASTPDTSQKDFVDKKCLTAKYTHLSCEKVFCQPWQKCVDGTCLCKLPYQCPKNGTRVCSTNGKSYPTYCQQKSFECFRPEAKFLKSGACTGEGQFSVSLSNGKRDSEGVVAVRLADQDRKMFVCGDSWSITQANVACLDLGFPLGALDTHGRDPDLNSAECLHVRCRGSETSLAECTFTKGVINILKGLAGMECYTESAAPPEKDSFQCVNGKRIPQEKACDGVNDCVDNSDELCCKDCRGEGFLCKSGVCIPKQYKCNGELDCITGEDEVGCEGTRHLEIKEEAEMLTADMDAERKFAKSLLPKLSCGVKNNMHIRRKRVVGGKPAKMGDFPWQVAIKEGDKIHCGGIYIGGCWILTAAHCVRISRIHRYQLWTSFTDWLKPDTEIVVQFVNQIIIHENYNGTTYQNDIALIEMKKRPNQKECVLSKSVPACVPWSPYLFQPNDKCIVSGWGREKGNQKVYSLMWGEVHLINNCSKFYPGRYFEKEMECAGTDDGSIDACKGDSGGPLVCQDVNNVTYVWGVVSWGENCGNPEFPGVYTKVANYFDWISLHVGRALISQHNV
;
A
#
# COMPACT_ATOMS: atom_id res chain seq x y z
N MET A 1 4.20 -5.91 -74.42
CA MET A 1 3.70 -5.01 -75.47
C MET A 1 2.71 -4.04 -74.82
N ASP A 2 2.83 -2.71 -74.86
CA ASP A 2 3.96 -1.81 -75.17
C ASP A 2 3.70 -0.46 -74.43
N ARG A 3 4.70 0.30 -73.96
CA ARG A 3 5.34 1.47 -74.63
C ARG A 3 4.36 2.35 -75.43
N GLY A 4 4.30 3.68 -75.30
CA GLY A 4 5.04 4.64 -74.47
C GLY A 4 4.59 6.10 -74.77
N THR A 5 4.72 7.06 -73.84
CA THR A 5 5.85 8.03 -73.69
C THR A 5 5.82 9.30 -74.57
N TRP A 6 6.31 10.44 -74.02
CA TRP A 6 6.69 11.73 -74.67
C TRP A 6 5.55 12.69 -75.07
N ARG A 7 5.69 14.04 -75.10
CA ARG A 7 6.77 15.03 -74.76
C ARG A 7 6.09 16.34 -74.25
N ALA A 8 6.66 17.14 -73.34
CA ALA A 8 7.59 18.29 -73.54
C ALA A 8 7.14 19.30 -74.64
N THR A 9 7.20 20.64 -74.50
CA THR A 9 8.34 21.53 -74.11
C THR A 9 7.83 22.89 -73.55
N SER A 10 8.41 23.51 -72.50
CA SER A 10 9.56 24.46 -72.45
C SER A 10 9.39 25.78 -73.24
N GLU A 11 10.09 26.89 -72.97
CA GLU A 11 11.18 27.21 -72.00
C GLU A 11 10.67 28.18 -70.88
N GLN A 12 11.39 28.96 -70.07
CA GLN A 12 12.80 29.43 -69.96
C GLN A 12 13.12 29.60 -68.42
N ARG A 13 14.18 30.19 -67.83
CA ARG A 13 15.33 31.00 -68.27
C ARG A 13 16.50 30.95 -67.24
N LYS A 14 17.71 30.51 -67.66
CA LYS A 14 19.07 30.80 -67.10
C LYS A 14 19.33 30.54 -65.57
N ARG A 15 20.16 29.55 -65.16
CA ARG A 15 21.66 29.49 -65.12
C ARG A 15 22.32 30.37 -64.01
N LYS A 16 23.38 29.98 -63.28
CA LYS A 16 24.06 28.68 -62.98
C LYS A 16 25.19 28.88 -61.91
N ILE A 17 25.56 27.83 -61.15
CA ILE A 17 26.88 27.57 -60.46
C ILE A 17 27.38 28.53 -59.35
N GLN A 18 27.23 28.07 -58.10
CA GLN A 18 28.29 27.65 -57.13
C GLN A 18 29.56 28.51 -56.83
N SER A 19 29.76 28.76 -55.51
CA SER A 19 31.02 28.73 -54.72
C SER A 19 31.73 30.02 -54.23
N LYS A 20 32.08 29.96 -52.92
CA LYS A 20 33.29 30.45 -52.21
C LYS A 20 33.49 31.95 -51.84
N LEU A 21 33.96 32.10 -50.58
CA LEU A 21 34.60 33.27 -49.91
C LEU A 21 33.67 34.50 -49.67
N THR A 22 33.94 35.42 -48.73
CA THR A 22 35.20 35.80 -48.02
C THR A 22 35.05 36.04 -46.50
N ARG A 23 36.08 35.56 -45.75
CA ARG A 23 36.94 36.24 -44.72
C ARG A 23 36.32 36.95 -43.49
N GLY A 24 36.99 37.01 -42.33
CA GLY A 24 38.29 36.44 -41.90
C GLY A 24 38.27 36.04 -40.40
N SER A 25 39.16 35.21 -39.84
CA SER A 25 40.62 35.00 -40.05
C SER A 25 41.49 36.11 -39.44
N TYR A 26 42.56 35.85 -38.67
CA TYR A 26 43.16 34.60 -38.14
C TYR A 26 44.14 34.94 -36.99
N HIS A 27 44.43 34.01 -36.05
CA HIS A 27 45.76 33.38 -35.84
C HIS A 27 45.80 32.48 -34.58
N HIS A 28 46.88 31.69 -34.42
CA HIS A 28 46.92 30.56 -33.48
C HIS A 28 48.35 30.12 -33.09
N LYS A 29 48.68 30.14 -31.77
CA LYS A 29 49.81 29.44 -31.09
C LYS A 29 51.25 29.86 -31.51
N PRO A 30 52.33 29.40 -30.81
CA PRO A 30 52.43 28.64 -29.54
C PRO A 30 52.91 29.50 -28.36
N GLY A 31 53.51 28.91 -27.29
CA GLY A 31 53.96 29.66 -26.10
C GLY A 31 55.20 29.08 -25.39
N ALA A 32 55.64 29.75 -24.33
CA ALA A 32 56.72 29.34 -23.40
C ALA A 32 56.61 30.13 -22.06
N HIS A 33 57.55 29.87 -21.13
CA HIS A 33 57.75 30.47 -19.79
C HIS A 33 57.73 32.04 -19.79
N GLN A 34 57.57 32.76 -18.66
CA GLN A 34 58.15 32.52 -17.33
C GLN A 34 57.45 33.31 -16.18
N GLU A 35 57.68 32.86 -14.94
CA GLU A 35 57.53 33.50 -13.60
C GLU A 35 56.59 34.71 -13.36
N GLY A 36 55.69 34.53 -12.38
CA GLY A 36 55.79 35.30 -11.12
C GLY A 36 54.94 36.56 -10.92
N LEU A 37 53.83 36.42 -10.18
CA LEU A 37 53.54 37.27 -9.00
C LEU A 37 52.50 36.62 -8.08
N MET A 38 52.64 36.81 -6.75
CA MET A 38 51.66 36.33 -5.77
C MET A 38 50.48 37.32 -5.64
N CYS A 39 49.25 36.82 -5.69
CA CYS A 39 48.07 37.49 -5.14
C CYS A 39 47.43 36.57 -4.10
N ILE A 40 47.17 37.09 -2.90
CA ILE A 40 46.64 36.33 -1.77
C ILE A 40 45.12 36.19 -1.93
N THR A 41 44.65 34.96 -2.17
CA THR A 41 43.21 34.64 -2.14
C THR A 41 42.84 34.00 -0.80
N LEU A 42 41.99 34.70 -0.04
CA LEU A 42 41.28 34.11 1.09
C LEU A 42 40.33 33.00 0.57
N PRO A 43 40.18 31.87 1.29
CA PRO A 43 39.18 30.87 0.92
C PRO A 43 37.77 31.46 1.04
N PRO A 44 36.85 31.19 0.10
CA PRO A 44 35.46 31.61 0.23
C PRO A 44 34.84 30.91 1.44
N ALA A 45 34.11 31.66 2.27
CA ALA A 45 33.42 31.11 3.43
C ALA A 45 32.41 30.04 2.97
N SER A 46 32.48 28.85 3.56
CA SER A 46 31.53 27.77 3.31
C SER A 46 30.16 28.17 3.85
N THR A 47 29.22 28.50 2.95
CA THR A 47 27.81 28.64 3.29
C THR A 47 27.25 27.28 3.74
N PRO A 48 26.74 27.14 4.97
CA PRO A 48 26.19 25.89 5.46
C PRO A 48 24.75 25.68 4.93
N ASP A 49 24.59 25.58 3.61
CA ASP A 49 23.34 25.13 3.00
C ASP A 49 23.38 23.61 2.80
N THR A 50 23.26 22.92 3.92
CA THR A 50 22.76 21.54 3.96
C THR A 50 21.45 21.54 4.74
N SER A 51 20.37 21.94 4.07
CA SER A 51 19.03 21.57 4.50
C SER A 51 18.91 20.04 4.55
N GLN A 52 19.16 19.46 5.72
CA GLN A 52 19.02 18.01 5.96
C GLN A 52 17.60 17.60 5.58
N LYS A 53 17.48 16.81 4.51
CA LYS A 53 16.19 16.31 4.03
C LYS A 53 15.57 15.43 5.10
N ASP A 54 14.44 15.88 5.65
CA ASP A 54 13.73 15.20 6.75
C ASP A 54 12.95 14.00 6.20
N PHE A 55 13.65 12.89 5.94
CA PHE A 55 13.12 11.65 5.35
C PHE A 55 11.94 11.05 6.14
N VAL A 56 11.84 11.30 7.45
CA VAL A 56 10.85 10.65 8.34
C VAL A 56 9.71 11.60 8.70
N ASP A 57 8.45 11.16 8.65
CA ASP A 57 7.31 11.93 9.15
C ASP A 57 7.16 11.82 10.68
N LYS A 58 7.52 12.91 11.36
CA LYS A 58 7.44 13.08 12.81
C LYS A 58 6.01 13.01 13.35
N LYS A 59 4.98 13.23 12.52
CA LYS A 59 3.58 13.03 12.92
C LYS A 59 3.26 11.54 12.97
N CYS A 60 3.53 10.80 11.90
CA CYS A 60 3.40 9.35 11.81
C CYS A 60 4.13 8.60 12.95
N LEU A 61 5.34 9.04 13.34
CA LEU A 61 6.09 8.42 14.45
C LEU A 61 5.31 8.38 15.78
N THR A 62 4.40 9.33 16.04
CA THR A 62 3.60 9.32 17.29
C THR A 62 2.63 8.14 17.38
N ALA A 63 2.25 7.54 16.25
CA ALA A 63 1.38 6.36 16.18
C ALA A 63 2.13 5.03 16.38
N LYS A 64 3.47 5.03 16.38
CA LYS A 64 4.33 3.85 16.63
C LYS A 64 3.97 2.62 15.77
N TYR A 65 3.83 2.82 14.46
CA TYR A 65 3.53 1.74 13.52
C TYR A 65 4.64 0.68 13.46
N THR A 66 4.22 -0.58 13.22
CA THR A 66 5.08 -1.76 13.05
C THR A 66 4.53 -2.64 11.92
N HIS A 67 5.19 -3.75 11.61
CA HIS A 67 4.66 -4.80 10.72
C HIS A 67 3.29 -5.37 11.14
N LEU A 68 2.81 -5.09 12.37
CA LEU A 68 1.47 -5.42 12.84
C LEU A 68 0.43 -4.31 12.58
N SER A 69 0.78 -3.20 11.95
CA SER A 69 -0.13 -2.07 11.71
C SER A 69 -0.77 -2.14 10.33
N CYS A 70 -2.01 -2.67 10.25
CA CYS A 70 -2.72 -2.83 8.99
C CYS A 70 -3.18 -1.53 8.33
N GLU A 71 -3.03 -0.40 9.02
CA GLU A 71 -3.11 0.94 8.42
C GLU A 71 -1.99 1.20 7.41
N LYS A 72 -0.82 0.56 7.56
CA LYS A 72 0.38 0.81 6.74
C LYS A 72 0.79 -0.35 5.85
N VAL A 73 0.61 -1.60 6.30
CA VAL A 73 1.03 -2.83 5.59
C VAL A 73 -0.10 -3.86 5.49
N PHE A 74 0.07 -4.87 4.64
CA PHE A 74 -0.80 -6.05 4.66
C PHE A 74 -0.45 -6.98 5.83
N CYS A 75 -1.46 -7.54 6.49
CA CYS A 75 -1.25 -8.58 7.49
C CYS A 75 -0.78 -9.89 6.84
N GLN A 76 -0.07 -10.72 7.61
CA GLN A 76 0.34 -12.04 7.14
C GLN A 76 -0.87 -12.97 6.91
N PRO A 77 -0.77 -14.04 6.09
CA PRO A 77 -1.93 -14.90 5.77
C PRO A 77 -2.63 -15.51 6.99
N TRP A 78 -1.87 -15.77 8.06
CA TRP A 78 -2.32 -16.27 9.37
C TRP A 78 -2.79 -15.17 10.34
N GLN A 79 -2.95 -13.93 9.89
CA GLN A 79 -3.45 -12.77 10.63
C GLN A 79 -4.62 -12.11 9.88
N LYS A 80 -5.39 -11.29 10.60
CA LYS A 80 -6.49 -10.43 10.09
C LYS A 80 -6.30 -9.02 10.65
N CYS A 81 -6.71 -8.00 9.89
CA CYS A 81 -6.78 -6.64 10.42
C CYS A 81 -8.01 -6.51 11.33
N VAL A 82 -7.85 -5.89 12.49
CA VAL A 82 -8.90 -5.45 13.43
C VAL A 82 -8.38 -4.20 14.15
N ASP A 83 -9.14 -3.10 14.13
CA ASP A 83 -8.85 -1.85 14.84
C ASP A 83 -7.40 -1.36 14.57
N GLY A 84 -7.05 -1.23 13.29
CA GLY A 84 -5.71 -0.83 12.82
C GLY A 84 -4.59 -1.85 13.05
N THR A 85 -4.87 -3.00 13.68
CA THR A 85 -3.87 -3.99 14.14
C THR A 85 -4.05 -5.38 13.50
N CYS A 86 -2.95 -6.06 13.17
CA CYS A 86 -2.93 -7.42 12.66
C CYS A 86 -2.97 -8.45 13.80
N LEU A 87 -4.16 -9.00 14.05
CA LEU A 87 -4.40 -10.01 15.08
C LEU A 87 -4.35 -11.44 14.49
N CYS A 88 -3.90 -12.40 15.29
CA CYS A 88 -3.84 -13.81 14.90
C CYS A 88 -5.21 -14.37 14.46
N LYS A 89 -5.25 -15.05 13.31
CA LYS A 89 -6.36 -15.94 12.93
C LYS A 89 -6.25 -17.25 13.71
N LEU A 90 -7.37 -17.87 14.04
CA LEU A 90 -7.40 -19.24 14.58
C LEU A 90 -7.05 -20.25 13.47
N PRO A 91 -6.36 -21.38 13.75
CA PRO A 91 -5.84 -22.25 12.69
C PRO A 91 -6.88 -22.77 11.69
N TYR A 92 -8.13 -22.99 12.11
CA TYR A 92 -9.21 -23.43 11.19
C TYR A 92 -9.65 -22.35 10.18
N GLN A 93 -9.22 -21.10 10.34
CA GLN A 93 -9.49 -19.98 9.43
C GLN A 93 -8.42 -19.84 8.33
N CYS A 94 -7.29 -20.54 8.45
CA CYS A 94 -6.29 -20.61 7.38
C CYS A 94 -6.79 -21.43 6.17
N PRO A 95 -6.26 -21.19 4.97
CA PRO A 95 -6.43 -22.09 3.83
C PRO A 95 -6.06 -23.54 4.18
N LYS A 96 -6.85 -24.47 3.65
CA LYS A 96 -6.69 -25.93 3.86
C LYS A 96 -5.75 -26.59 2.85
N ASN A 97 -5.39 -25.87 1.78
CA ASN A 97 -4.43 -26.32 0.77
C ASN A 97 -3.04 -25.75 1.11
N GLY A 98 -1.99 -26.55 0.89
CA GLY A 98 -0.59 -26.22 1.22
C GLY A 98 0.17 -27.50 1.59
N THR A 99 1.48 -27.40 1.80
CA THR A 99 2.29 -28.53 2.29
C THR A 99 2.21 -28.69 3.81
N ARG A 100 2.35 -29.94 4.28
CA ARG A 100 2.46 -30.24 5.72
C ARG A 100 3.79 -29.71 6.26
N VAL A 101 3.79 -29.26 7.51
CA VAL A 101 4.99 -28.72 8.17
C VAL A 101 5.16 -29.26 9.59
N CYS A 102 6.40 -29.26 10.09
CA CYS A 102 6.76 -29.63 11.45
C CYS A 102 7.14 -28.40 12.29
N SER A 103 6.80 -28.44 13.59
CA SER A 103 7.15 -27.43 14.59
C SER A 103 8.14 -27.97 15.63
N THR A 104 8.86 -27.08 16.30
CA THR A 104 9.79 -27.36 17.41
C THR A 104 9.18 -28.21 18.53
N ASN A 105 7.86 -28.15 18.73
CA ASN A 105 7.15 -28.96 19.72
C ASN A 105 6.82 -30.40 19.26
N GLY A 106 7.43 -30.87 18.16
CA GLY A 106 7.24 -32.22 17.61
C GLY A 106 5.89 -32.45 16.92
N LYS A 107 5.04 -31.42 16.80
CA LYS A 107 3.71 -31.52 16.19
C LYS A 107 3.77 -31.17 14.70
N SER A 108 3.19 -32.05 13.88
CA SER A 108 2.98 -31.78 12.45
C SER A 108 1.64 -31.09 12.20
N TYR A 109 1.63 -30.07 11.35
CA TYR A 109 0.44 -29.30 10.96
C TYR A 109 0.04 -29.61 9.50
N PRO A 110 -1.26 -29.49 9.13
CA PRO A 110 -1.72 -29.70 7.76
C PRO A 110 -1.17 -28.71 6.73
N THR A 111 -1.03 -27.43 7.08
CA THR A 111 -0.48 -26.38 6.21
C THR A 111 0.42 -25.41 6.99
N TYR A 112 1.36 -24.74 6.32
CA TYR A 112 2.25 -23.74 6.92
C TYR A 112 1.49 -22.63 7.67
N CYS A 113 0.43 -22.08 7.06
CA CYS A 113 -0.44 -21.08 7.68
C CYS A 113 -0.98 -21.56 9.04
N GLN A 114 -1.35 -22.84 9.18
CA GLN A 114 -1.88 -23.38 10.44
C GLN A 114 -0.82 -23.50 11.55
N GLN A 115 0.45 -23.71 11.20
CA GLN A 115 1.55 -23.68 12.16
C GLN A 115 1.84 -22.24 12.60
N LYS A 116 2.07 -21.29 11.67
CA LYS A 116 2.30 -19.88 12.02
C LYS A 116 1.11 -19.23 12.73
N SER A 117 -0.12 -19.63 12.40
CA SER A 117 -1.35 -19.26 13.13
C SER A 117 -1.34 -19.75 14.57
N PHE A 118 -0.91 -20.99 14.82
CA PHE A 118 -0.78 -21.52 16.19
C PHE A 118 0.36 -20.84 16.95
N GLU A 119 1.51 -20.63 16.30
CA GLU A 119 2.68 -19.94 16.82
C GLU A 119 2.37 -18.49 17.23
N CYS A 120 1.53 -17.79 16.47
CA CYS A 120 1.02 -16.46 16.81
C CYS A 120 0.29 -16.41 18.17
N PHE A 121 -0.27 -17.53 18.65
CA PHE A 121 -0.82 -17.68 20.02
C PHE A 121 0.14 -18.38 21.01
N ARG A 122 1.22 -18.99 20.52
CA ARG A 122 2.19 -19.85 21.26
C ARG A 122 3.58 -19.69 20.65
N PRO A 123 4.32 -18.60 20.96
CA PRO A 123 5.59 -18.26 20.31
C PRO A 123 6.70 -19.32 20.48
N GLU A 124 6.53 -20.26 21.42
CA GLU A 124 7.43 -21.38 21.64
C GLU A 124 7.35 -22.43 20.51
N ALA A 125 6.20 -22.50 19.82
CA ALA A 125 5.89 -23.48 18.79
C ALA A 125 6.37 -23.05 17.38
N LYS A 126 7.61 -22.56 17.30
CA LYS A 126 8.27 -22.15 16.04
C LYS A 126 8.24 -23.23 14.96
N PHE A 127 8.45 -22.82 13.72
CA PHE A 127 8.70 -23.72 12.60
C PHE A 127 10.01 -24.52 12.81
N LEU A 128 10.06 -25.76 12.30
CA LEU A 128 11.26 -26.62 12.37
C LEU A 128 11.70 -27.13 11.00
N LYS A 129 10.77 -27.66 10.19
CA LYS A 129 11.01 -28.03 8.79
C LYS A 129 9.71 -28.25 8.02
N SER A 130 9.81 -28.27 6.68
CA SER A 130 8.73 -28.73 5.81
C SER A 130 8.57 -30.27 5.90
N GLY A 131 7.39 -30.78 5.58
CA GLY A 131 7.03 -32.19 5.71
C GLY A 131 6.47 -32.57 7.09
N ALA A 132 6.50 -33.86 7.40
CA ALA A 132 6.10 -34.38 8.70
C ALA A 132 7.27 -34.38 9.70
N CYS A 133 6.96 -34.37 11.00
CA CYS A 133 7.97 -34.50 12.04
C CYS A 133 8.54 -35.91 12.06
N THR A 134 9.86 -36.04 11.82
CA THR A 134 10.65 -37.22 12.17
C THR A 134 11.33 -36.98 13.50
N GLY A 135 11.36 -37.98 14.39
CA GLY A 135 11.74 -37.82 15.81
C GLY A 135 13.22 -37.52 16.10
N GLU A 136 14.02 -37.26 15.07
CA GLU A 136 15.49 -37.19 15.12
C GLU A 136 16.04 -35.84 14.58
N GLY A 137 15.21 -35.05 13.88
CA GLY A 137 15.66 -33.82 13.22
C GLY A 137 15.70 -32.61 14.15
N GLN A 138 16.89 -32.05 14.40
CA GLN A 138 17.09 -30.85 15.22
C GLN A 138 17.77 -29.73 14.42
N PHE A 139 17.05 -28.63 14.21
CA PHE A 139 17.62 -27.37 13.75
C PHE A 139 18.38 -26.68 14.90
N SER A 140 19.52 -26.04 14.62
CA SER A 140 20.20 -25.20 15.61
C SER A 140 21.05 -24.10 14.97
N VAL A 141 20.90 -22.87 15.45
CA VAL A 141 21.82 -21.75 15.18
C VAL A 141 22.87 -21.68 16.29
N SER A 142 24.10 -21.28 15.97
CA SER A 142 25.17 -21.04 16.95
C SER A 142 26.18 -20.03 16.44
N LEU A 143 26.73 -19.21 17.33
CA LEU A 143 27.82 -18.29 17.04
C LEU A 143 29.17 -18.93 17.44
N SER A 144 30.14 -18.84 16.55
CA SER A 144 31.50 -19.37 16.75
C SER A 144 32.54 -18.24 16.77
N ASN A 145 33.64 -18.43 17.49
CA ASN A 145 34.78 -17.51 17.56
C ASN A 145 34.42 -16.06 18.00
N GLY A 146 33.40 -15.91 18.84
CA GLY A 146 33.00 -14.64 19.47
C GLY A 146 33.82 -14.31 20.73
N LYS A 147 33.89 -13.02 21.08
CA LYS A 147 34.40 -12.56 22.41
C LYS A 147 33.30 -12.51 23.48
N ARG A 148 32.03 -12.50 23.07
CA ARG A 148 30.82 -12.48 23.89
C ARG A 148 29.82 -13.45 23.28
N ASP A 149 28.88 -13.95 24.06
CA ASP A 149 27.83 -14.87 23.58
C ASP A 149 26.87 -14.22 22.56
N SER A 150 26.91 -12.88 22.44
CA SER A 150 26.15 -12.09 21.47
C SER A 150 26.88 -11.81 20.15
N GLU A 151 28.12 -12.28 19.93
CA GLU A 151 28.86 -12.03 18.69
C GLU A 151 29.51 -13.31 18.13
N GLY A 152 29.79 -13.35 16.83
CA GLY A 152 30.59 -14.43 16.23
C GLY A 152 30.32 -14.66 14.75
N VAL A 153 30.89 -15.75 14.22
CA VAL A 153 30.61 -16.31 12.90
C VAL A 153 29.39 -17.24 13.00
N VAL A 154 28.45 -17.11 12.06
CA VAL A 154 27.20 -17.88 12.06
C VAL A 154 27.42 -19.30 11.57
N ALA A 155 27.10 -20.28 12.42
CA ALA A 155 27.09 -21.70 12.10
C ALA A 155 25.70 -22.33 12.35
N VAL A 156 25.15 -22.99 11.33
CA VAL A 156 23.80 -23.59 11.32
C VAL A 156 23.90 -25.10 11.18
N ARG A 157 23.02 -25.83 11.89
CA ARG A 157 22.66 -27.24 11.62
C ARG A 157 21.25 -27.27 11.06
N LEU A 158 21.07 -27.84 9.86
CA LEU A 158 19.75 -28.01 9.25
C LEU A 158 19.02 -29.21 9.86
N ALA A 159 17.69 -29.18 9.90
CA ALA A 159 16.88 -30.20 10.58
C ALA A 159 16.97 -31.62 9.96
N ASP A 160 17.54 -31.75 8.76
CA ASP A 160 17.76 -33.01 8.04
C ASP A 160 19.26 -33.30 7.81
N GLN A 161 20.18 -32.63 8.54
CA GLN A 161 21.63 -32.83 8.43
C GLN A 161 22.36 -32.79 9.78
N ASP A 162 23.31 -33.71 9.99
CA ASP A 162 24.12 -33.74 11.22
C ASP A 162 25.31 -32.79 11.22
N ARG A 163 25.75 -32.33 10.03
CA ARG A 163 26.90 -31.41 9.89
C ARG A 163 26.48 -29.97 10.16
N LYS A 164 27.19 -29.29 11.06
CA LYS A 164 27.17 -27.82 11.13
C LYS A 164 27.94 -27.22 9.96
N MET A 165 27.40 -26.17 9.34
CA MET A 165 28.04 -25.42 8.26
C MET A 165 27.97 -23.92 8.54
N PHE A 166 28.97 -23.18 8.05
CA PHE A 166 29.02 -21.72 8.16
C PHE A 166 28.22 -21.03 7.04
N VAL A 167 27.78 -19.81 7.28
CA VAL A 167 27.01 -19.01 6.32
C VAL A 167 27.93 -18.11 5.47
N CYS A 168 27.63 -17.96 4.18
CA CYS A 168 28.40 -17.15 3.23
C CYS A 168 28.17 -15.64 3.46
N GLY A 169 29.24 -14.86 3.65
CA GLY A 169 29.18 -13.43 3.98
C GLY A 169 28.71 -12.49 2.86
N ASP A 170 28.56 -13.00 1.62
CA ASP A 170 28.01 -12.27 0.48
C ASP A 170 26.47 -12.32 0.42
N SER A 171 25.88 -13.42 0.87
CA SER A 171 24.42 -13.58 1.04
C SER A 171 23.87 -13.03 2.36
N TRP A 172 24.72 -12.48 3.23
CA TRP A 172 24.34 -12.05 4.58
C TRP A 172 24.03 -10.55 4.64
N SER A 173 22.95 -10.19 5.36
CA SER A 173 22.56 -8.81 5.64
C SER A 173 21.86 -8.71 7.00
N ILE A 174 21.56 -7.49 7.44
CA ILE A 174 20.83 -7.25 8.70
C ILE A 174 19.48 -7.99 8.74
N THR A 175 18.83 -8.20 7.58
CA THR A 175 17.59 -8.96 7.42
C THR A 175 17.69 -10.39 7.95
N GLN A 176 18.72 -11.14 7.55
CA GLN A 176 18.97 -12.49 8.07
C GLN A 176 19.49 -12.45 9.51
N ALA A 177 20.34 -11.47 9.84
CA ALA A 177 20.92 -11.34 11.18
C ALA A 177 19.88 -11.02 12.27
N ASN A 178 18.85 -10.22 11.94
CA ASN A 178 17.71 -9.94 12.81
C ASN A 178 16.94 -11.23 13.15
N VAL A 179 16.64 -12.07 12.15
CA VAL A 179 16.00 -13.39 12.35
C VAL A 179 16.92 -14.34 13.15
N ALA A 180 18.23 -14.32 12.88
CA ALA A 180 19.21 -15.14 13.60
C ALA A 180 19.29 -14.79 15.09
N CYS A 181 19.33 -13.50 15.43
CA CYS A 181 19.30 -13.03 16.82
C CYS A 181 17.97 -13.39 17.52
N LEU A 182 16.84 -13.27 16.83
CA LEU A 182 15.52 -13.66 17.35
C LEU A 182 15.42 -15.18 17.60
N ASP A 183 16.20 -15.99 16.89
CA ASP A 183 16.31 -17.43 17.15
C ASP A 183 17.28 -17.78 18.28
N LEU A 184 18.33 -16.98 18.46
CA LEU A 184 19.28 -17.07 19.58
C LEU A 184 18.74 -16.44 20.89
N GLY A 185 17.54 -15.86 20.89
CA GLY A 185 16.88 -15.32 22.08
C GLY A 185 17.09 -13.82 22.33
N PHE A 186 17.62 -13.06 21.35
CA PHE A 186 17.80 -11.61 21.41
C PHE A 186 16.64 -10.90 20.68
N PRO A 187 15.59 -10.41 21.38
CA PRO A 187 14.36 -9.92 20.74
C PRO A 187 14.51 -8.59 19.99
N LEU A 188 15.62 -7.87 20.18
CA LEU A 188 15.95 -6.62 19.48
C LEU A 188 16.77 -6.84 18.19
N GLY A 189 17.01 -8.10 17.82
CA GLY A 189 17.70 -8.45 16.57
C GLY A 189 19.21 -8.16 16.62
N ALA A 190 19.79 -7.95 15.44
CA ALA A 190 21.21 -7.69 15.24
C ALA A 190 21.55 -6.20 15.39
N LEU A 191 22.70 -5.89 15.98
CA LEU A 191 23.29 -4.54 15.99
C LEU A 191 24.03 -4.27 14.68
N ASP A 192 24.82 -5.23 14.20
CA ASP A 192 25.69 -5.08 13.02
C ASP A 192 26.02 -6.44 12.38
N THR A 193 26.48 -6.42 11.12
CA THR A 193 26.91 -7.57 10.33
C THR A 193 28.23 -7.30 9.63
N HIS A 194 29.20 -8.20 9.80
CA HIS A 194 30.56 -8.04 9.28
C HIS A 194 31.05 -9.33 8.63
N GLY A 195 31.81 -9.24 7.53
CA GLY A 195 32.56 -10.39 7.04
C GLY A 195 33.71 -10.73 8.00
N ARG A 196 33.98 -12.01 8.22
CA ARG A 196 35.25 -12.47 8.84
C ARG A 196 36.01 -13.34 7.85
N ASP A 197 37.34 -13.23 7.88
CA ASP A 197 38.22 -14.09 7.08
C ASP A 197 37.90 -15.58 7.34
N PRO A 198 37.81 -16.41 6.30
CA PRO A 198 37.53 -17.82 6.47
C PRO A 198 38.74 -18.56 7.05
N ASP A 199 38.55 -19.32 8.13
CA ASP A 199 39.49 -20.39 8.47
C ASP A 199 39.59 -21.35 7.28
N LEU A 200 40.80 -21.53 6.72
CA LEU A 200 41.07 -22.15 5.41
C LEU A 200 40.63 -23.62 5.22
N ASN A 201 39.97 -24.22 6.22
CA ASN A 201 39.65 -25.65 6.29
C ASN A 201 38.34 -26.07 5.60
N SER A 202 37.56 -25.14 5.05
CA SER A 202 36.38 -25.48 4.22
C SER A 202 36.13 -24.43 3.15
N ALA A 203 35.81 -24.88 1.93
CA ALA A 203 35.40 -24.01 0.82
C ALA A 203 33.87 -23.90 0.66
N GLU A 204 33.12 -24.72 1.40
CA GLU A 204 31.66 -24.80 1.36
C GLU A 204 31.04 -23.87 2.42
N CYS A 205 29.96 -23.17 2.06
CA CYS A 205 29.13 -22.41 2.99
C CYS A 205 27.66 -22.49 2.60
N LEU A 206 26.78 -22.00 3.47
CA LEU A 206 25.34 -21.88 3.22
C LEU A 206 25.02 -20.46 2.74
N HIS A 207 24.35 -20.33 1.60
CA HIS A 207 23.65 -19.09 1.28
C HIS A 207 22.28 -19.10 1.96
N VAL A 208 21.88 -17.96 2.54
CA VAL A 208 20.65 -17.84 3.34
C VAL A 208 19.79 -16.69 2.84
N ARG A 209 18.53 -16.96 2.48
CA ARG A 209 17.56 -15.93 2.07
C ARG A 209 16.35 -15.92 3.01
N CYS A 210 16.20 -14.83 3.75
CA CYS A 210 15.04 -14.49 4.57
C CYS A 210 14.32 -13.25 4.02
N ARG A 211 13.06 -13.04 4.38
CA ARG A 211 12.29 -11.81 4.19
C ARG A 211 12.51 -10.78 5.31
N GLY A 212 12.89 -11.23 6.51
CA GLY A 212 13.05 -10.38 7.69
C GLY A 212 11.80 -10.29 8.56
N SER A 213 10.83 -11.20 8.37
CA SER A 213 9.60 -11.32 9.18
C SER A 213 9.41 -12.73 9.76
N GLU A 214 10.39 -13.60 9.57
CA GLU A 214 10.50 -14.94 10.13
C GLU A 214 10.87 -14.89 11.62
N THR A 215 10.53 -15.96 12.35
CA THR A 215 10.78 -16.09 13.79
C THR A 215 11.94 -17.03 14.13
N SER A 216 12.32 -17.90 13.18
CA SER A 216 13.52 -18.73 13.21
C SER A 216 14.17 -18.72 11.83
N LEU A 217 15.49 -18.88 11.76
CA LEU A 217 16.18 -19.11 10.49
C LEU A 217 15.70 -20.39 9.79
N ALA A 218 15.05 -21.33 10.48
CA ALA A 218 14.49 -22.54 9.89
C ALA A 218 13.43 -22.26 8.80
N GLU A 219 12.78 -21.09 8.84
CA GLU A 219 11.80 -20.65 7.83
C GLU A 219 12.48 -20.14 6.54
N CYS A 220 13.76 -19.76 6.62
CA CYS A 220 14.49 -19.15 5.50
C CYS A 220 14.95 -20.20 4.48
N THR A 221 15.18 -19.76 3.24
CA THR A 221 15.70 -20.63 2.18
C THR A 221 17.21 -20.80 2.34
N PHE A 222 17.67 -22.05 2.38
CA PHE A 222 19.09 -22.42 2.36
C PHE A 222 19.46 -23.06 1.02
N THR A 223 20.52 -22.57 0.38
CA THR A 223 21.16 -23.23 -0.76
C THR A 223 22.65 -23.46 -0.49
N LYS A 224 23.24 -24.44 -1.16
CA LYS A 224 24.68 -24.70 -1.07
C LYS A 224 25.48 -23.61 -1.80
N GLY A 225 26.49 -23.05 -1.14
CA GLY A 225 27.35 -21.98 -1.64
C GLY A 225 28.85 -22.28 -1.54
N VAL A 226 29.64 -21.39 -2.13
CA VAL A 226 31.12 -21.42 -2.11
C VAL A 226 31.62 -20.11 -1.51
N ILE A 227 32.63 -20.17 -0.65
CA ILE A 227 33.11 -18.97 0.07
C ILE A 227 33.74 -17.97 -0.91
N ASN A 228 33.09 -16.81 -1.04
CA ASN A 228 33.64 -15.64 -1.72
C ASN A 228 34.74 -14.99 -0.85
N ILE A 229 36.00 -15.08 -1.29
CA ILE A 229 37.19 -14.61 -0.54
C ILE A 229 37.08 -13.14 -0.11
N LEU A 230 36.40 -12.28 -0.88
CA LEU A 230 36.25 -10.84 -0.57
C LEU A 230 35.16 -10.53 0.47
N LYS A 231 34.35 -11.54 0.83
CA LYS A 231 33.21 -11.41 1.77
C LYS A 231 33.31 -12.37 2.96
N GLY A 232 34.09 -13.45 2.82
CA GLY A 232 34.39 -14.40 3.87
C GLY A 232 33.15 -15.11 4.42
N LEU A 233 33.20 -15.42 5.71
CA LEU A 233 32.08 -16.00 6.43
C LEU A 233 31.23 -14.90 7.09
N ALA A 234 29.93 -15.15 7.19
CA ALA A 234 28.98 -14.25 7.82
C ALA A 234 29.26 -14.13 9.33
N GLY A 235 29.66 -12.94 9.77
CA GLY A 235 29.74 -12.53 11.16
C GLY A 235 28.64 -11.55 11.54
N MET A 236 28.28 -11.52 12.81
CA MET A 236 27.22 -10.66 13.35
C MET A 236 27.44 -10.34 14.83
N GLU A 237 26.77 -9.29 15.29
CA GLU A 237 26.57 -8.98 16.70
C GLU A 237 25.07 -8.80 16.98
N CYS A 238 24.53 -9.45 18.02
CA CYS A 238 23.19 -9.24 18.51
C CYS A 238 23.11 -8.03 19.46
N TYR A 239 22.02 -7.29 19.34
CA TYR A 239 21.82 -6.04 20.08
C TYR A 239 21.71 -6.28 21.58
N THR A 240 22.50 -5.53 22.34
CA THR A 240 22.47 -5.49 23.81
C THR A 240 22.51 -4.03 24.26
N GLU A 241 21.90 -3.69 25.41
CA GLU A 241 21.84 -2.29 25.89
C GLU A 241 23.23 -1.67 26.09
N SER A 242 24.22 -2.48 26.47
CA SER A 242 25.62 -2.10 26.62
C SER A 242 26.36 -1.82 25.30
N ALA A 243 25.83 -2.27 24.16
CA ALA A 243 26.38 -2.05 22.82
C ALA A 243 25.53 -1.07 21.99
N ALA A 244 24.49 -0.48 22.58
CA ALA A 244 23.55 0.39 21.89
C ALA A 244 24.22 1.70 21.40
N PRO A 245 23.87 2.20 20.19
CA PRO A 245 24.34 3.50 19.71
C PRO A 245 24.07 4.65 20.71
N PRO A 246 24.89 5.71 20.72
CA PRO A 246 24.61 6.92 21.48
C PRO A 246 23.28 7.54 21.03
N GLU A 247 22.56 8.16 21.96
CA GLU A 247 21.22 8.73 21.66
C GLU A 247 21.27 9.83 20.60
N LYS A 248 22.35 10.62 20.60
CA LYS A 248 22.57 11.68 19.63
C LYS A 248 22.78 11.08 18.23
N ASP A 249 22.02 11.59 17.27
CA ASP A 249 22.04 11.19 15.86
C ASP A 249 21.58 9.72 15.63
N SER A 250 20.75 9.17 16.55
CA SER A 250 20.11 7.86 16.45
C SER A 250 18.59 7.93 16.22
N PHE A 251 18.05 6.93 15.52
CA PHE A 251 16.62 6.64 15.43
C PHE A 251 16.23 5.57 16.45
N GLN A 252 15.06 5.70 17.07
CA GLN A 252 14.53 4.72 18.03
C GLN A 252 13.36 3.93 17.42
N CYS A 253 13.56 2.62 17.28
CA CYS A 253 12.54 1.66 16.88
C CYS A 253 11.44 1.52 17.95
N VAL A 254 10.26 1.04 17.56
CA VAL A 254 9.09 0.88 18.45
C VAL A 254 9.35 -0.15 19.56
N ASN A 255 10.10 -1.22 19.27
CA ASN A 255 10.61 -2.17 20.27
C ASN A 255 11.70 -1.62 21.21
N GLY A 256 12.17 -0.39 21.01
CA GLY A 256 13.16 0.30 21.86
C GLY A 256 14.61 0.19 21.40
N LYS A 257 14.92 -0.60 20.35
CA LYS A 257 16.23 -0.64 19.70
C LYS A 257 16.61 0.76 19.19
N ARG A 258 17.90 1.14 19.29
CA ARG A 258 18.45 2.32 18.61
C ARG A 258 19.28 1.90 17.41
N ILE A 259 19.07 2.57 16.28
CA ILE A 259 19.83 2.41 15.02
C ILE A 259 20.37 3.78 14.58
N PRO A 260 21.40 3.85 13.72
CA PRO A 260 21.86 5.13 13.16
C PRO A 260 20.73 5.83 12.37
N GLN A 261 20.63 7.16 12.46
CA GLN A 261 19.56 7.92 11.81
C GLN A 261 19.54 7.76 10.27
N GLU A 262 20.68 7.39 9.67
CA GLU A 262 20.85 7.08 8.25
C GLU A 262 20.27 5.72 7.79
N LYS A 263 19.94 4.80 8.70
CA LYS A 263 19.27 3.53 8.36
C LYS A 263 17.76 3.67 8.23
N ALA A 264 17.15 4.59 8.97
CA ALA A 264 15.71 4.85 8.89
C ALA A 264 15.29 5.37 7.49
N CYS A 265 14.32 4.71 6.88
CA CYS A 265 13.80 4.88 5.53
C CYS A 265 14.77 4.46 4.40
N ASP A 266 15.62 3.44 4.56
CA ASP A 266 16.56 3.00 3.50
C ASP A 266 16.08 1.82 2.63
N GLY A 267 14.89 1.28 2.92
CA GLY A 267 14.29 0.10 2.29
C GLY A 267 14.58 -1.22 3.01
N VAL A 268 15.23 -1.21 4.17
CA VAL A 268 15.60 -2.41 4.95
C VAL A 268 15.01 -2.36 6.36
N ASN A 269 14.53 -3.51 6.85
CA ASN A 269 14.05 -3.67 8.24
C ASN A 269 15.25 -3.90 9.19
N ASP A 270 15.92 -2.81 9.60
CA ASP A 270 16.92 -2.86 10.67
C ASP A 270 16.26 -3.05 12.04
N CYS A 271 15.06 -2.49 12.25
CA CYS A 271 14.35 -2.49 13.53
C CYS A 271 13.79 -3.84 14.00
N VAL A 272 13.80 -4.90 13.19
CA VAL A 272 13.04 -6.17 13.36
C VAL A 272 11.53 -5.99 13.22
N ASP A 273 10.96 -5.01 13.93
CA ASP A 273 9.52 -4.73 13.91
C ASP A 273 9.07 -3.88 12.70
N ASN A 274 10.00 -3.49 11.81
CA ASN A 274 9.81 -2.66 10.62
C ASN A 274 9.40 -1.18 10.92
N SER A 275 9.56 -0.68 12.14
CA SER A 275 9.12 0.68 12.52
C SER A 275 9.96 1.84 11.95
N ASP A 276 11.17 1.54 11.47
CA ASP A 276 12.03 2.39 10.65
C ASP A 276 11.38 2.76 9.31
N GLU A 277 10.82 1.78 8.61
CA GLU A 277 10.41 1.95 7.21
C GLU A 277 8.93 2.39 7.01
N LEU A 278 8.16 2.57 8.09
CA LEU A 278 6.70 2.77 8.02
C LEU A 278 6.24 4.23 8.11
N CYS A 279 7.16 5.17 8.31
CA CYS A 279 6.85 6.60 8.49
C CYS A 279 7.72 7.49 7.58
N CYS A 280 7.82 7.13 6.30
CA CYS A 280 8.74 7.76 5.37
C CYS A 280 8.05 8.79 4.46
N LYS A 281 8.69 9.95 4.27
CA LYS A 281 8.32 10.97 3.27
C LYS A 281 9.06 10.77 1.94
N ASP A 282 10.21 10.10 2.01
CA ASP A 282 11.09 9.73 0.90
C ASP A 282 11.99 8.58 1.38
N CYS A 283 12.59 7.82 0.46
CA CYS A 283 13.53 6.74 0.80
C CYS A 283 14.98 7.15 0.56
N ARG A 284 15.89 6.60 1.38
CA ARG A 284 17.33 6.67 1.22
C ARG A 284 17.81 5.53 0.33
N GLY A 285 19.04 5.66 -0.19
CA GLY A 285 19.70 4.58 -0.93
C GLY A 285 18.94 4.19 -2.20
N GLU A 286 18.49 2.93 -2.25
CA GLU A 286 17.80 2.33 -3.39
C GLU A 286 16.32 1.98 -3.09
N GLY A 287 15.82 2.24 -1.89
CA GLY A 287 14.45 1.88 -1.46
C GLY A 287 13.36 2.51 -2.32
N PHE A 288 12.23 1.80 -2.49
CA PHE A 288 11.05 2.27 -3.21
C PHE A 288 9.99 2.82 -2.25
N LEU A 289 9.51 4.05 -2.51
CA LEU A 289 8.50 4.72 -1.69
C LEU A 289 7.08 4.39 -2.17
N CYS A 290 6.30 3.73 -1.31
CA CYS A 290 4.84 3.64 -1.45
C CYS A 290 4.18 4.98 -1.07
N LYS A 291 3.10 5.37 -1.74
CA LYS A 291 2.25 6.52 -1.38
C LYS A 291 1.76 6.51 0.07
N SER A 292 1.60 5.33 0.67
CA SER A 292 1.25 5.17 2.08
C SER A 292 2.31 5.72 3.05
N GLY A 293 3.45 6.19 2.56
CA GLY A 293 4.58 6.67 3.36
C GLY A 293 5.35 5.52 3.98
N VAL A 294 5.63 4.50 3.17
CA VAL A 294 6.35 3.26 3.52
C VAL A 294 7.48 3.07 2.51
N CYS A 295 8.67 2.71 2.98
CA CYS A 295 9.77 2.29 2.12
C CYS A 295 9.83 0.75 2.03
N ILE A 296 10.07 0.22 0.83
CA ILE A 296 10.25 -1.23 0.60
C ILE A 296 11.54 -1.50 -0.19
N PRO A 297 12.12 -2.72 -0.11
CA PRO A 297 13.29 -3.09 -0.89
C PRO A 297 13.06 -2.94 -2.40
N LYS A 298 14.06 -2.45 -3.13
CA LYS A 298 13.99 -2.24 -4.59
C LYS A 298 13.57 -3.49 -5.37
N GLN A 299 14.05 -4.66 -4.93
CA GLN A 299 13.75 -5.98 -5.50
C GLN A 299 12.33 -6.49 -5.18
N TYR A 300 11.51 -5.74 -4.44
CA TYR A 300 10.09 -6.05 -4.27
C TYR A 300 9.20 -5.36 -5.31
N LYS A 301 9.71 -4.39 -6.06
CA LYS A 301 9.00 -3.82 -7.19
C LYS A 301 8.95 -4.81 -8.36
N CYS A 302 7.75 -5.09 -8.88
CA CYS A 302 7.50 -6.08 -9.93
C CYS A 302 7.88 -7.53 -9.52
N ASN A 303 7.61 -7.91 -8.26
CA ASN A 303 7.93 -9.23 -7.70
C ASN A 303 6.76 -10.25 -7.77
N GLY A 304 5.55 -9.82 -8.16
CA GLY A 304 4.32 -10.63 -8.20
C GLY A 304 3.46 -10.59 -6.93
N GLU A 305 3.86 -9.84 -5.90
CA GLU A 305 3.18 -9.65 -4.62
C GLU A 305 2.96 -8.16 -4.35
N LEU A 306 1.73 -7.78 -4.01
CA LEU A 306 1.45 -6.43 -3.50
C LEU A 306 2.04 -6.32 -2.08
N ASP A 307 3.08 -5.49 -1.94
CA ASP A 307 3.76 -5.15 -0.70
C ASP A 307 3.39 -3.72 -0.24
N CYS A 308 3.28 -2.76 -1.18
CA CYS A 308 2.60 -1.48 -0.96
C CYS A 308 1.09 -1.68 -0.83
N ILE A 309 0.44 -1.14 0.21
CA ILE A 309 -1.04 -1.18 0.33
C ILE A 309 -1.78 -0.41 -0.78
N THR A 310 -1.07 0.50 -1.45
CA THR A 310 -1.52 1.30 -2.60
C THR A 310 -1.23 0.66 -3.96
N GLY A 311 -0.44 -0.43 -3.99
CA GLY A 311 -0.25 -1.34 -5.13
C GLY A 311 0.55 -0.81 -6.33
N GLU A 312 1.26 0.31 -6.20
CA GLU A 312 2.05 0.94 -7.28
C GLU A 312 3.42 0.28 -7.54
N ASP A 313 3.82 -0.63 -6.66
CA ASP A 313 4.96 -1.54 -6.78
C ASP A 313 4.78 -2.52 -7.95
N GLU A 314 3.57 -3.04 -8.15
CA GLU A 314 3.26 -4.04 -9.18
C GLU A 314 2.70 -3.45 -10.50
N VAL A 315 2.81 -2.14 -10.70
CA VAL A 315 2.25 -1.44 -11.88
C VAL A 315 3.34 -0.87 -12.80
N GLY A 316 3.14 -1.07 -14.10
CA GLY A 316 4.06 -0.57 -15.14
C GLY A 316 5.25 -1.49 -15.44
N CYS A 317 5.19 -2.77 -15.03
CA CYS A 317 6.26 -3.77 -15.14
C CYS A 317 6.56 -4.27 -16.59
N GLU A 318 6.34 -3.44 -17.62
CA GLU A 318 6.63 -3.77 -19.01
C GLU A 318 8.15 -3.70 -19.28
N GLY A 319 8.83 -4.82 -19.04
CA GLY A 319 10.27 -4.99 -19.25
C GLY A 319 10.97 -5.67 -18.07
N THR A 320 10.46 -5.47 -16.86
CA THR A 320 10.91 -6.13 -15.63
C THR A 320 10.28 -7.52 -15.46
N ARG A 321 10.42 -8.37 -16.47
CA ARG A 321 10.57 -9.80 -16.15
C ARG A 321 11.92 -9.91 -15.45
N HIS A 322 11.91 -10.14 -14.14
CA HIS A 322 13.05 -10.73 -13.49
C HIS A 322 13.47 -11.95 -14.31
N LEU A 323 14.71 -11.98 -14.76
CA LEU A 323 15.28 -13.21 -15.28
C LEU A 323 15.23 -14.19 -14.11
N GLU A 324 14.44 -15.26 -14.27
CA GLU A 324 14.66 -16.49 -13.53
C GLU A 324 16.06 -16.97 -13.91
N ILE A 325 17.06 -16.48 -13.19
CA ILE A 325 18.39 -17.06 -13.16
C ILE A 325 18.19 -18.43 -12.52
N LYS A 326 17.92 -19.42 -13.38
CA LYS A 326 18.02 -20.83 -13.08
C LYS A 326 19.50 -21.19 -12.98
N GLU A 327 20.18 -20.60 -12.01
CA GLU A 327 21.25 -21.32 -11.34
C GLU A 327 20.57 -22.51 -10.66
N GLU A 328 21.01 -23.72 -11.02
CA GLU A 328 20.54 -24.97 -10.44
C GLU A 328 21.18 -25.18 -9.06
N ALA A 329 21.07 -24.14 -8.21
CA ALA A 329 21.56 -24.12 -6.85
C ALA A 329 20.77 -25.14 -6.01
N GLU A 330 21.48 -26.12 -5.46
CA GLU A 330 20.91 -27.20 -4.67
C GLU A 330 20.17 -26.63 -3.44
N MET A 331 18.83 -26.64 -3.49
CA MET A 331 17.97 -26.18 -2.40
C MET A 331 17.97 -27.20 -1.27
N LEU A 332 18.50 -26.81 -0.13
CA LEU A 332 18.64 -27.65 1.07
C LEU A 332 17.40 -27.57 1.97
N THR A 333 16.57 -26.53 1.81
CA THR A 333 15.27 -26.36 2.46
C THR A 333 14.20 -25.89 1.47
N ALA A 334 12.93 -26.10 1.82
CA ALA A 334 11.81 -25.52 1.07
C ALA A 334 11.72 -24.00 1.33
N ASP A 335 11.36 -23.24 0.30
CA ASP A 335 11.12 -21.80 0.44
C ASP A 335 9.75 -21.54 1.10
N MET A 336 9.77 -21.15 2.37
CA MET A 336 8.54 -20.87 3.13
C MET A 336 7.95 -19.47 2.84
N ASP A 337 8.69 -18.55 2.20
CA ASP A 337 8.13 -17.32 1.65
C ASP A 337 7.27 -17.60 0.41
N ALA A 338 7.66 -18.60 -0.39
CA ALA A 338 6.82 -19.11 -1.49
C ALA A 338 5.52 -19.75 -0.98
N GLU A 339 5.57 -20.56 0.09
CA GLU A 339 4.35 -21.09 0.76
C GLU A 339 3.50 -19.99 1.40
N ARG A 340 4.13 -18.94 1.97
CA ARG A 340 3.42 -17.74 2.47
C ARG A 340 2.70 -17.00 1.33
N LYS A 341 3.36 -16.80 0.18
CA LYS A 341 2.77 -16.21 -1.03
C LYS A 341 1.63 -17.06 -1.59
N PHE A 342 1.79 -18.38 -1.62
CA PHE A 342 0.72 -19.32 -1.99
C PHE A 342 -0.48 -19.19 -1.04
N ALA A 343 -0.27 -19.17 0.28
CA ALA A 343 -1.34 -18.94 1.25
C ALA A 343 -2.01 -17.55 1.08
N LYS A 344 -1.25 -16.49 0.77
CA LYS A 344 -1.80 -15.15 0.44
C LYS A 344 -2.70 -15.19 -0.80
N SER A 345 -2.33 -15.98 -1.82
CA SER A 345 -3.10 -16.15 -3.06
C SER A 345 -4.44 -16.89 -2.90
N LEU A 346 -4.54 -17.75 -1.87
CA LEU A 346 -5.73 -18.53 -1.54
C LEU A 346 -6.77 -17.77 -0.70
N LEU A 347 -6.49 -16.52 -0.31
CA LEU A 347 -7.44 -15.67 0.41
C LEU A 347 -8.61 -15.26 -0.51
N PRO A 348 -9.84 -15.13 0.01
CA PRO A 348 -11.02 -14.87 -0.80
C PRO A 348 -11.00 -13.46 -1.41
N LYS A 349 -10.80 -13.37 -2.73
CA LYS A 349 -10.86 -12.10 -3.47
C LYS A 349 -12.31 -11.63 -3.61
N LEU A 350 -12.69 -10.63 -2.84
CA LEU A 350 -13.98 -9.94 -2.99
C LEU A 350 -14.10 -9.27 -4.36
N SER A 351 -15.26 -9.40 -5.01
CA SER A 351 -15.56 -8.71 -6.27
C SER A 351 -16.27 -7.37 -6.00
N CYS A 352 -15.50 -6.35 -5.63
CA CYS A 352 -15.96 -4.97 -5.44
C CYS A 352 -15.16 -4.00 -6.33
N GLY A 353 -15.67 -2.79 -6.55
CA GLY A 353 -14.98 -1.66 -7.18
C GLY A 353 -14.66 -1.76 -8.68
N VAL A 354 -14.67 -2.96 -9.27
CA VAL A 354 -14.33 -3.21 -10.67
C VAL A 354 -15.46 -2.77 -11.62
N LYS A 355 -15.18 -1.84 -12.53
CA LYS A 355 -16.09 -1.51 -13.64
C LYS A 355 -15.93 -2.52 -14.79
N ASN A 356 -17.02 -3.06 -15.31
CA ASN A 356 -17.00 -3.79 -16.58
C ASN A 356 -16.63 -2.80 -17.71
N ASN A 357 -15.53 -3.09 -18.42
CA ASN A 357 -14.75 -2.06 -19.10
C ASN A 357 -15.29 -1.67 -20.49
N MET A 358 -16.48 -1.06 -20.53
CA MET A 358 -17.06 -0.48 -21.75
C MET A 358 -16.68 0.99 -21.95
N HIS A 359 -15.59 1.21 -22.69
CA HIS A 359 -15.21 2.42 -23.43
C HIS A 359 -15.75 3.82 -22.97
N ILE A 360 -14.88 4.67 -22.42
CA ILE A 360 -14.79 6.09 -22.84
C ILE A 360 -13.33 6.55 -22.92
N ARG A 361 -12.89 6.97 -24.11
CA ARG A 361 -11.91 8.06 -24.30
C ARG A 361 -12.68 9.27 -24.86
N ARG A 362 -12.66 10.45 -24.20
CA ARG A 362 -12.95 11.77 -24.82
C ARG A 362 -12.59 12.94 -23.88
N LYS A 363 -12.60 14.17 -24.44
CA LYS A 363 -11.91 15.37 -23.92
C LYS A 363 -12.68 16.16 -22.83
N ARG A 364 -11.90 16.99 -22.13
CA ARG A 364 -12.27 17.99 -21.09
C ARG A 364 -13.30 19.02 -21.55
N VAL A 365 -14.35 19.23 -20.73
CA VAL A 365 -15.29 20.37 -20.71
C VAL A 365 -15.62 20.65 -19.24
N VAL A 366 -16.00 21.88 -18.90
CA VAL A 366 -16.23 22.37 -17.51
C VAL A 366 -17.72 22.31 -17.15
N GLY A 367 -18.02 22.17 -15.86
CA GLY A 367 -19.37 21.87 -15.34
C GLY A 367 -19.57 20.37 -15.15
N GLY A 368 -20.48 20.00 -14.23
CA GLY A 368 -20.77 18.59 -13.94
C GLY A 368 -21.25 17.83 -15.18
N LYS A 369 -20.80 16.60 -15.36
CA LYS A 369 -21.20 15.75 -16.49
C LYS A 369 -22.46 14.97 -16.10
N PRO A 370 -23.48 14.86 -16.97
CA PRO A 370 -24.55 13.89 -16.75
C PRO A 370 -23.97 12.47 -16.84
N ALA A 371 -24.25 11.65 -15.82
CA ALA A 371 -23.89 10.24 -15.78
C ALA A 371 -24.78 9.42 -16.73
N LYS A 372 -24.22 8.35 -17.29
CA LYS A 372 -24.97 7.32 -18.01
C LYS A 372 -25.24 6.11 -17.13
N MET A 373 -26.22 5.31 -17.53
CA MET A 373 -26.46 4.01 -16.94
C MET A 373 -25.19 3.15 -17.02
N GLY A 374 -24.72 2.67 -15.86
CA GLY A 374 -23.49 1.88 -15.74
C GLY A 374 -22.21 2.68 -15.43
N ASP A 375 -22.20 4.02 -15.52
CA ASP A 375 -21.01 4.82 -15.17
C ASP A 375 -20.68 4.71 -13.66
N PHE A 376 -21.72 4.65 -12.81
CA PHE A 376 -21.63 4.58 -11.35
C PHE A 376 -22.59 3.50 -10.81
N PRO A 377 -22.27 2.20 -11.00
CA PRO A 377 -23.21 1.11 -10.73
C PRO A 377 -23.55 0.94 -9.24
N TRP A 378 -22.71 1.48 -8.35
CA TRP A 378 -22.89 1.54 -6.89
C TRP A 378 -23.75 2.70 -6.39
N GLN A 379 -24.10 3.68 -7.23
CA GLN A 379 -24.84 4.87 -6.81
C GLN A 379 -26.28 4.52 -6.38
N VAL A 380 -26.72 5.09 -5.26
CA VAL A 380 -28.08 4.93 -4.73
C VAL A 380 -28.72 6.30 -4.52
N ALA A 381 -29.99 6.45 -4.92
CA ALA A 381 -30.84 7.56 -4.47
C ALA A 381 -31.69 7.12 -3.27
N ILE A 382 -31.64 7.89 -2.18
CA ILE A 382 -32.50 7.70 -1.00
C ILE A 382 -33.67 8.67 -1.13
N LYS A 383 -34.87 8.16 -1.41
CA LYS A 383 -36.09 8.95 -1.62
C LYS A 383 -36.95 8.96 -0.35
N GLU A 384 -37.41 10.13 0.07
CA GLU A 384 -38.40 10.31 1.16
C GLU A 384 -39.62 11.04 0.59
N GLY A 385 -40.80 10.42 0.66
CA GLY A 385 -41.96 10.93 -0.08
C GLY A 385 -41.65 11.00 -1.58
N ASP A 386 -41.92 12.14 -2.23
CA ASP A 386 -41.73 12.32 -3.68
C ASP A 386 -40.43 13.07 -4.06
N LYS A 387 -39.50 13.21 -3.12
CA LYS A 387 -38.21 13.88 -3.34
C LYS A 387 -37.04 12.93 -3.04
N ILE A 388 -35.98 12.98 -3.85
CA ILE A 388 -34.67 12.48 -3.45
C ILE A 388 -34.23 13.26 -2.20
N HIS A 389 -34.07 12.58 -1.08
CA HIS A 389 -33.67 13.16 0.20
C HIS A 389 -32.15 13.36 0.22
N CYS A 390 -31.40 12.28 -0.03
CA CYS A 390 -29.94 12.20 -0.05
C CYS A 390 -29.45 11.15 -1.07
N GLY A 391 -28.14 11.14 -1.33
CA GLY A 391 -27.45 10.03 -1.98
C GLY A 391 -27.10 8.90 -0.99
N GLY A 392 -26.57 7.81 -1.55
CA GLY A 392 -25.95 6.71 -0.82
C GLY A 392 -25.14 5.84 -1.79
N ILE A 393 -24.43 4.85 -1.25
CA ILE A 393 -23.56 3.98 -2.04
C ILE A 393 -23.65 2.51 -1.59
N TYR A 394 -23.83 1.62 -2.57
CA TYR A 394 -23.91 0.19 -2.35
C TYR A 394 -22.51 -0.40 -2.09
N ILE A 395 -22.35 -1.08 -0.94
CA ILE A 395 -21.05 -1.59 -0.46
C ILE A 395 -20.96 -3.12 -0.39
N GLY A 396 -22.06 -3.84 -0.61
CA GLY A 396 -22.07 -5.31 -0.71
C GLY A 396 -23.26 -5.97 -0.01
N GLY A 397 -23.65 -7.14 -0.50
CA GLY A 397 -24.76 -7.92 0.06
C GLY A 397 -26.05 -7.11 0.17
N CYS A 398 -26.58 -6.95 1.39
CA CYS A 398 -27.80 -6.17 1.64
C CYS A 398 -27.53 -4.69 1.98
N TRP A 399 -26.28 -4.20 1.92
CA TRP A 399 -25.88 -2.99 2.63
C TRP A 399 -25.56 -1.77 1.75
N ILE A 400 -26.02 -0.61 2.22
CA ILE A 400 -25.81 0.70 1.62
C ILE A 400 -25.27 1.65 2.69
N LEU A 401 -24.25 2.42 2.34
CA LEU A 401 -23.64 3.45 3.18
C LEU A 401 -24.18 4.84 2.81
N THR A 402 -24.36 5.72 3.79
CA THR A 402 -24.76 7.13 3.62
C THR A 402 -24.31 7.95 4.84
N ALA A 403 -24.63 9.25 4.86
CA ALA A 403 -24.39 10.12 6.01
C ALA A 403 -25.49 9.97 7.09
N ALA A 404 -25.15 10.19 8.37
CA ALA A 404 -26.11 10.07 9.46
C ALA A 404 -27.21 11.15 9.41
N HIS A 405 -26.86 12.38 9.04
CA HIS A 405 -27.81 13.51 8.98
C HIS A 405 -28.95 13.30 7.96
N CYS A 406 -28.75 12.41 6.98
CA CYS A 406 -29.71 12.03 5.94
C CYS A 406 -30.82 11.09 6.42
N VAL A 407 -30.64 10.38 7.54
CA VAL A 407 -31.49 9.26 7.94
C VAL A 407 -32.06 9.42 9.35
N ARG A 408 -33.28 8.92 9.56
CA ARG A 408 -33.93 8.90 10.87
C ARG A 408 -34.66 7.58 11.06
N ILE A 409 -34.30 6.83 12.11
CA ILE A 409 -34.87 5.52 12.43
C ILE A 409 -36.41 5.59 12.53
N SER A 410 -36.96 6.64 13.15
CA SER A 410 -38.40 6.91 13.25
C SER A 410 -39.12 7.18 11.92
N ARG A 411 -38.40 7.28 10.80
CA ARG A 411 -38.94 7.46 9.44
C ARG A 411 -38.65 6.28 8.51
N ILE A 412 -38.14 5.16 9.01
CA ILE A 412 -37.71 3.99 8.23
C ILE A 412 -38.69 3.59 7.11
N HIS A 413 -40.00 3.55 7.38
CA HIS A 413 -41.04 3.17 6.40
C HIS A 413 -41.30 4.20 5.28
N ARG A 414 -40.72 5.41 5.37
CA ARG A 414 -40.86 6.48 4.35
C ARG A 414 -39.74 6.47 3.32
N TYR A 415 -38.65 5.73 3.59
CA TYR A 415 -37.48 5.68 2.72
C TYR A 415 -37.64 4.60 1.64
N GLN A 416 -37.40 4.99 0.39
CA GLN A 416 -37.27 4.10 -0.76
C GLN A 416 -35.83 4.19 -1.28
N LEU A 417 -35.23 3.04 -1.56
CA LEU A 417 -33.86 2.94 -2.06
C LEU A 417 -33.92 2.66 -3.57
N TRP A 418 -33.46 3.61 -4.38
CA TRP A 418 -33.54 3.52 -5.85
C TRP A 418 -32.13 3.28 -6.41
N THR A 419 -31.92 2.10 -6.99
CA THR A 419 -30.63 1.68 -7.58
C THR A 419 -30.73 1.58 -9.10
N SER A 420 -29.61 1.82 -9.80
CA SER A 420 -29.57 1.95 -11.27
C SER A 420 -30.43 3.09 -11.84
N PHE A 421 -30.78 4.07 -11.01
CA PHE A 421 -31.55 5.27 -11.39
C PHE A 421 -30.62 6.37 -11.92
N THR A 422 -30.91 6.93 -13.10
CA THR A 422 -30.09 8.02 -13.67
C THR A 422 -30.84 9.32 -13.92
N ASP A 423 -32.08 9.30 -14.42
CA ASP A 423 -32.82 10.50 -14.83
C ASP A 423 -34.31 10.46 -14.43
N TRP A 424 -34.82 11.57 -13.89
CA TRP A 424 -36.22 11.70 -13.44
C TRP A 424 -37.20 12.08 -14.56
N LEU A 425 -36.73 12.75 -15.62
CA LEU A 425 -37.51 13.14 -16.78
C LEU A 425 -37.57 12.01 -17.83
N LYS A 426 -36.58 11.11 -17.80
CA LYS A 426 -36.55 9.85 -18.54
C LYS A 426 -36.36 8.68 -17.56
N PRO A 427 -37.38 8.33 -16.76
CA PRO A 427 -37.27 7.23 -15.81
C PRO A 427 -36.97 5.92 -16.57
N ASP A 428 -35.77 5.40 -16.38
CA ASP A 428 -35.31 4.15 -16.98
C ASP A 428 -36.31 3.02 -16.67
N THR A 429 -36.64 2.18 -17.65
CA THR A 429 -37.58 1.04 -17.48
C THR A 429 -37.06 -0.05 -16.54
N GLU A 430 -35.86 0.14 -15.98
CA GLU A 430 -35.10 -0.85 -15.23
C GLU A 430 -34.77 -0.40 -13.79
N ILE A 431 -35.37 0.70 -13.30
CA ILE A 431 -35.16 1.21 -11.93
C ILE A 431 -35.53 0.13 -10.92
N VAL A 432 -34.56 -0.28 -10.10
CA VAL A 432 -34.78 -1.25 -9.03
C VAL A 432 -35.06 -0.49 -7.73
N VAL A 433 -36.32 -0.50 -7.31
CA VAL A 433 -36.73 0.00 -5.99
C VAL A 433 -36.57 -1.12 -4.96
N GLN A 434 -35.89 -0.82 -3.86
CA GLN A 434 -35.79 -1.66 -2.66
C GLN A 434 -36.33 -0.89 -1.45
N PHE A 435 -36.73 -1.62 -0.41
CA PHE A 435 -37.23 -1.07 0.84
C PHE A 435 -36.19 -1.25 1.96
N VAL A 436 -36.24 -0.38 2.97
CA VAL A 436 -35.36 -0.48 4.14
C VAL A 436 -35.83 -1.57 5.09
N ASN A 437 -34.89 -2.34 5.64
CA ASN A 437 -35.10 -3.31 6.72
C ASN A 437 -34.74 -2.71 8.10
N GLN A 438 -33.55 -2.10 8.18
CA GLN A 438 -33.03 -1.41 9.37
C GLN A 438 -32.12 -0.24 8.94
N ILE A 439 -31.96 0.73 9.85
CA ILE A 439 -31.03 1.85 9.72
C ILE A 439 -30.16 1.85 10.98
N ILE A 440 -28.85 1.84 10.83
CA ILE A 440 -27.87 1.91 11.91
C ILE A 440 -27.12 3.23 11.76
N ILE A 441 -27.26 4.12 12.74
CA ILE A 441 -26.54 5.40 12.81
C ILE A 441 -25.40 5.21 13.80
N HIS A 442 -24.21 5.71 13.48
CA HIS A 442 -23.04 5.60 14.36
C HIS A 442 -23.32 6.21 15.74
N GLU A 443 -22.96 5.48 16.79
CA GLU A 443 -23.36 5.72 18.18
C GLU A 443 -22.92 7.10 18.68
N ASN A 444 -21.72 7.53 18.26
CA ASN A 444 -21.12 8.81 18.61
C ASN A 444 -21.44 9.95 17.60
N TYR A 445 -22.48 9.83 16.77
CA TYR A 445 -22.86 10.88 15.81
C TYR A 445 -23.24 12.19 16.53
N ASN A 446 -22.57 13.29 16.17
CA ASN A 446 -22.82 14.61 16.72
C ASN A 446 -23.37 15.55 15.63
N GLY A 447 -24.68 15.83 15.65
CA GLY A 447 -25.34 16.72 14.68
C GLY A 447 -24.98 18.21 14.79
N THR A 448 -24.14 18.62 15.74
CA THR A 448 -23.59 19.98 15.84
C THR A 448 -22.19 20.08 15.22
N THR A 449 -21.32 19.10 15.44
CA THR A 449 -19.94 19.09 14.90
C THR A 449 -19.79 18.28 13.61
N TYR A 450 -20.80 17.50 13.22
CA TYR A 450 -20.77 16.52 12.13
C TYR A 450 -19.69 15.42 12.29
N GLN A 451 -19.14 15.25 13.49
CA GLN A 451 -18.31 14.09 13.81
C GLN A 451 -19.14 12.81 13.77
N ASN A 452 -18.55 11.75 13.22
CA ASN A 452 -19.19 10.44 13.01
C ASN A 452 -20.50 10.50 12.21
N ASP A 453 -20.60 11.40 11.23
CA ASP A 453 -21.75 11.56 10.33
C ASP A 453 -21.80 10.43 9.27
N ILE A 454 -22.01 9.20 9.75
CA ILE A 454 -22.05 7.97 8.94
C ILE A 454 -23.19 7.04 9.40
N ALA A 455 -23.86 6.41 8.44
CA ALA A 455 -24.94 5.47 8.69
C ALA A 455 -24.99 4.34 7.66
N LEU A 456 -25.43 3.18 8.12
CA LEU A 456 -25.71 1.99 7.31
C LEU A 456 -27.21 1.78 7.16
N ILE A 457 -27.61 1.32 5.98
CA ILE A 457 -28.97 0.90 5.66
C ILE A 457 -28.93 -0.55 5.16
N GLU A 458 -29.65 -1.45 5.81
CA GLU A 458 -29.89 -2.80 5.28
C GLU A 458 -31.14 -2.79 4.39
N MET A 459 -31.02 -3.33 3.18
CA MET A 459 -32.12 -3.61 2.26
C MET A 459 -32.98 -4.79 2.73
N LYS A 460 -34.29 -4.69 2.58
CA LYS A 460 -35.24 -5.76 2.87
C LYS A 460 -35.10 -6.90 1.86
N LYS A 461 -34.67 -8.07 2.35
CA LYS A 461 -34.53 -9.31 1.57
C LYS A 461 -35.84 -9.70 0.89
N ARG A 462 -35.76 -10.13 -0.37
CA ARG A 462 -36.93 -10.64 -1.12
C ARG A 462 -37.29 -12.06 -0.64
N PRO A 463 -38.57 -12.45 -0.55
CA PRO A 463 -38.99 -13.68 0.13
C PRO A 463 -38.30 -14.98 -0.32
N ASN A 464 -37.85 -15.05 -1.58
CA ASN A 464 -37.26 -16.24 -2.18
C ASN A 464 -35.74 -16.12 -2.45
N GLN A 465 -35.05 -15.09 -1.94
CA GLN A 465 -33.60 -14.92 -2.09
C GLN A 465 -32.87 -15.12 -0.77
N LYS A 466 -31.88 -16.03 -0.75
CA LYS A 466 -30.98 -16.23 0.41
C LYS A 466 -30.00 -15.07 0.60
N GLU A 467 -29.58 -14.46 -0.51
CA GLU A 467 -28.60 -13.37 -0.56
C GLU A 467 -29.19 -12.16 -1.30
N CYS A 468 -28.89 -10.96 -0.81
CA CYS A 468 -29.11 -9.75 -1.60
C CYS A 468 -28.01 -9.64 -2.65
N VAL A 469 -28.36 -9.80 -3.92
CA VAL A 469 -27.47 -9.50 -5.05
C VAL A 469 -28.22 -8.56 -6.00
N LEU A 470 -27.73 -7.33 -6.11
CA LEU A 470 -28.23 -6.36 -7.07
C LEU A 470 -27.60 -6.66 -8.45
N SER A 471 -28.31 -7.37 -9.31
CA SER A 471 -27.80 -7.88 -10.60
C SER A 471 -27.33 -6.83 -11.62
N LYS A 472 -27.53 -5.53 -11.34
CA LYS A 472 -27.07 -4.38 -12.14
C LYS A 472 -26.23 -3.37 -11.35
N SER A 473 -25.80 -3.72 -10.14
CA SER A 473 -24.95 -2.88 -9.29
C SER A 473 -23.73 -3.65 -8.78
N VAL A 474 -22.54 -3.22 -9.18
CA VAL A 474 -21.28 -3.62 -8.55
C VAL A 474 -21.13 -2.82 -7.24
N PRO A 475 -20.80 -3.44 -6.10
CA PRO A 475 -20.53 -2.71 -4.87
C PRO A 475 -19.20 -1.96 -4.95
N ALA A 476 -19.10 -0.78 -4.35
CA ALA A 476 -17.80 -0.14 -4.13
C ALA A 476 -17.05 -0.82 -2.96
N CYS A 477 -15.72 -0.91 -3.04
CA CYS A 477 -14.93 -1.46 -1.95
C CYS A 477 -14.86 -0.48 -0.76
N VAL A 478 -14.86 -1.00 0.47
CA VAL A 478 -14.68 -0.17 1.67
C VAL A 478 -13.19 -0.13 2.01
N PRO A 479 -12.56 1.06 2.13
CA PRO A 479 -11.14 1.19 2.45
C PRO A 479 -10.87 0.73 3.89
N TRP A 480 -9.84 -0.09 4.08
CA TRP A 480 -9.43 -0.60 5.41
C TRP A 480 -8.30 0.21 6.06
N SER A 481 -7.80 1.25 5.40
CA SER A 481 -6.68 2.07 5.87
C SER A 481 -6.89 3.55 5.48
N PRO A 482 -6.56 4.50 6.39
CA PRO A 482 -6.61 5.94 6.10
C PRO A 482 -5.44 6.42 5.21
N TYR A 483 -4.53 5.53 4.79
CA TYR A 483 -3.38 5.82 3.93
C TYR A 483 -3.52 5.34 2.47
N LEU A 484 -4.63 4.68 2.11
CA LEU A 484 -4.88 4.15 0.75
C LEU A 484 -5.01 5.24 -0.33
N PHE A 485 -5.32 6.48 0.05
CA PHE A 485 -5.33 7.64 -0.83
C PHE A 485 -4.70 8.82 -0.08
N GLN A 486 -3.96 9.66 -0.80
CA GLN A 486 -3.19 10.77 -0.25
C GLN A 486 -3.68 12.12 -0.79
N PRO A 487 -3.33 13.25 -0.14
CA PRO A 487 -3.64 14.56 -0.71
C PRO A 487 -3.10 14.73 -2.13
N ASN A 488 -3.86 15.44 -2.95
CA ASN A 488 -3.74 15.58 -4.40
C ASN A 488 -4.11 14.32 -5.22
N ASP A 489 -4.45 13.18 -4.62
CA ASP A 489 -5.06 12.08 -5.38
C ASP A 489 -6.43 12.50 -5.94
N LYS A 490 -6.71 12.03 -7.15
CA LYS A 490 -7.93 12.33 -7.90
C LYS A 490 -9.05 11.35 -7.53
N CYS A 491 -10.19 11.92 -7.18
CA CYS A 491 -11.43 11.20 -6.86
C CYS A 491 -12.61 11.76 -7.67
N ILE A 492 -13.78 11.13 -7.53
CA ILE A 492 -15.02 11.48 -8.23
C ILE A 492 -16.14 11.62 -7.21
N VAL A 493 -16.97 12.64 -7.38
CA VAL A 493 -18.22 12.85 -6.62
C VAL A 493 -19.40 12.69 -7.57
N SER A 494 -20.47 12.02 -7.13
CA SER A 494 -21.68 11.79 -7.92
C SER A 494 -22.96 12.00 -7.09
N GLY A 495 -23.92 12.78 -7.61
CA GLY A 495 -25.11 13.17 -6.86
C GLY A 495 -26.17 13.93 -7.66
N TRP A 496 -27.20 14.39 -6.96
CA TRP A 496 -28.36 15.12 -7.50
C TRP A 496 -28.53 16.51 -6.84
N GLY A 497 -27.41 17.10 -6.40
CA GLY A 497 -27.35 18.44 -5.83
C GLY A 497 -27.75 19.54 -6.81
N ARG A 498 -27.98 20.74 -6.26
CA ARG A 498 -28.39 21.91 -7.05
C ARG A 498 -27.21 22.71 -7.54
N GLU A 499 -27.20 23.04 -8.82
CA GLU A 499 -26.29 24.04 -9.39
C GLU A 499 -26.52 25.44 -8.80
N LYS A 500 -25.50 26.30 -8.92
CA LYS A 500 -25.57 27.73 -8.56
C LYS A 500 -26.75 28.38 -9.29
N GLY A 501 -27.72 28.90 -8.53
CA GLY A 501 -28.99 29.38 -9.07
C GLY A 501 -30.22 28.57 -8.63
N ASN A 502 -30.03 27.53 -7.80
CA ASN A 502 -31.11 26.83 -7.08
C ASN A 502 -32.11 26.07 -7.99
N GLN A 503 -31.72 25.81 -9.25
CA GLN A 503 -32.51 25.05 -10.22
C GLN A 503 -32.67 23.59 -9.79
N LYS A 504 -33.74 22.92 -10.27
CA LYS A 504 -33.95 21.49 -10.04
C LYS A 504 -33.12 20.68 -11.04
N VAL A 505 -32.08 20.02 -10.54
CA VAL A 505 -31.37 18.97 -11.27
C VAL A 505 -32.20 17.69 -11.23
N TYR A 506 -32.44 17.09 -12.40
CA TYR A 506 -33.27 15.89 -12.58
C TYR A 506 -32.46 14.64 -12.97
N SER A 507 -31.22 14.82 -13.41
CA SER A 507 -30.31 13.77 -13.87
C SER A 507 -29.14 13.62 -12.88
N LEU A 508 -28.59 12.42 -12.75
CA LEU A 508 -27.39 12.17 -11.94
C LEU A 508 -26.20 12.92 -12.55
N MET A 509 -25.58 13.81 -11.77
CA MET A 509 -24.40 14.57 -12.19
C MET A 509 -23.14 14.01 -11.50
N TRP A 510 -21.99 14.15 -12.15
CA TRP A 510 -20.70 13.80 -11.56
C TRP A 510 -19.58 14.78 -11.93
N GLY A 511 -18.57 14.86 -11.06
CA GLY A 511 -17.42 15.73 -11.21
C GLY A 511 -16.14 15.10 -10.69
N GLU A 512 -15.00 15.57 -11.19
CA GLU A 512 -13.66 15.13 -10.78
C GLU A 512 -13.12 16.14 -9.75
N VAL A 513 -12.61 15.66 -8.62
CA VAL A 513 -12.07 16.45 -7.51
C VAL A 513 -10.73 15.88 -7.05
N HIS A 514 -9.96 16.64 -6.28
CA HIS A 514 -8.71 16.20 -5.66
C HIS A 514 -8.83 16.27 -4.14
N LEU A 515 -8.14 15.37 -3.42
CA LEU A 515 -8.09 15.39 -1.95
C LEU A 515 -7.22 16.57 -1.47
N ILE A 516 -7.69 17.34 -0.49
CA ILE A 516 -7.08 18.62 -0.09
C ILE A 516 -6.33 18.49 1.25
N ASN A 517 -5.02 18.73 1.22
CA ASN A 517 -4.19 18.68 2.43
C ASN A 517 -4.52 19.84 3.39
N ASN A 518 -4.40 19.59 4.70
CA ASN A 518 -4.47 20.60 5.75
C ASN A 518 -5.76 21.45 5.72
N CYS A 519 -6.91 20.76 5.65
CA CYS A 519 -8.22 21.40 5.56
C CYS A 519 -8.56 22.28 6.79
N SER A 520 -7.87 22.07 7.92
CA SER A 520 -7.87 22.94 9.10
C SER A 520 -7.55 24.41 8.80
N LYS A 521 -6.93 24.73 7.66
CA LYS A 521 -6.74 26.10 7.16
C LYS A 521 -8.05 26.77 6.73
N PHE A 522 -8.95 26.03 6.09
CA PHE A 522 -10.25 26.53 5.62
C PHE A 522 -11.30 26.51 6.74
N TYR A 523 -11.23 25.50 7.61
CA TYR A 523 -12.17 25.33 8.73
C TYR A 523 -11.49 25.21 10.11
N PRO A 524 -10.83 26.27 10.62
CA PRO A 524 -10.19 26.26 11.94
C PRO A 524 -11.16 25.87 13.05
N GLY A 525 -10.76 24.89 13.87
CA GLY A 525 -11.57 24.40 15.01
C GLY A 525 -12.86 23.65 14.65
N ARG A 526 -13.12 23.38 13.36
CA ARG A 526 -14.29 22.60 12.89
C ARG A 526 -13.94 21.39 12.02
N TYR A 527 -12.74 21.34 11.44
CA TYR A 527 -12.24 20.14 10.77
C TYR A 527 -11.62 19.16 11.77
N PHE A 528 -11.99 17.88 11.68
CA PHE A 528 -11.46 16.80 12.52
C PHE A 528 -10.74 15.78 11.61
N GLU A 529 -9.41 15.80 11.63
CA GLU A 529 -8.56 15.13 10.63
C GLU A 529 -8.64 13.58 10.62
N LYS A 530 -9.11 12.97 11.71
CA LYS A 530 -9.33 11.51 11.79
C LYS A 530 -10.70 11.13 11.22
N GLU A 531 -11.73 11.88 11.58
CA GLU A 531 -13.13 11.62 11.22
C GLU A 531 -13.55 12.14 9.84
N MET A 532 -12.84 13.14 9.30
CA MET A 532 -13.20 13.89 8.10
C MET A 532 -12.09 13.91 7.04
N GLU A 533 -12.48 14.21 5.80
CA GLU A 533 -11.61 14.46 4.64
C GLU A 533 -12.19 15.64 3.84
N CYS A 534 -11.35 16.42 3.16
CA CYS A 534 -11.81 17.49 2.25
C CYS A 534 -11.42 17.22 0.80
N ALA A 535 -12.32 17.55 -0.14
CA ALA A 535 -12.07 17.41 -1.57
C ALA A 535 -12.81 18.45 -2.40
N GLY A 536 -12.16 18.92 -3.47
CA GLY A 536 -12.71 19.92 -4.40
C GLY A 536 -11.82 20.10 -5.64
N THR A 537 -12.03 21.17 -6.39
CA THR A 537 -11.09 21.62 -7.45
C THR A 537 -10.44 22.95 -7.08
N ASP A 538 -9.22 23.19 -7.59
CA ASP A 538 -8.43 24.40 -7.30
C ASP A 538 -9.15 25.71 -7.69
N ASP A 539 -10.11 25.63 -8.62
CA ASP A 539 -10.95 26.73 -9.10
C ASP A 539 -12.35 26.77 -8.46
N GLY A 540 -12.69 25.81 -7.60
CA GLY A 540 -14.03 25.63 -7.02
C GLY A 540 -15.15 25.42 -8.05
N SER A 541 -14.83 25.02 -9.28
CA SER A 541 -15.84 24.74 -10.32
C SER A 541 -16.64 23.47 -10.06
N ILE A 542 -16.11 22.54 -9.25
CA ILE A 542 -16.76 21.29 -8.86
C ILE A 542 -16.62 21.12 -7.34
N ASP A 543 -17.75 20.98 -6.67
CA ASP A 543 -17.87 20.86 -5.21
C ASP A 543 -19.21 20.18 -4.84
N ALA A 544 -19.29 19.53 -3.68
CA ALA A 544 -20.49 18.84 -3.22
C ALA A 544 -21.44 19.82 -2.53
N CYS A 545 -22.70 19.89 -2.98
CA CYS A 545 -23.61 20.97 -2.57
C CYS A 545 -24.96 20.45 -2.06
N LYS A 546 -25.90 21.38 -1.83
CA LYS A 546 -27.21 21.09 -1.20
C LYS A 546 -28.05 20.15 -2.06
N GLY A 547 -28.02 18.88 -1.69
CA GLY A 547 -28.70 17.75 -2.36
C GLY A 547 -27.76 16.58 -2.70
N ASP A 548 -26.43 16.77 -2.59
CA ASP A 548 -25.44 15.70 -2.72
C ASP A 548 -25.16 14.98 -1.39
N SER A 549 -25.64 15.52 -0.26
CA SER A 549 -25.62 14.92 1.09
C SER A 549 -25.79 13.40 1.07
N GLY A 550 -24.92 12.68 1.78
CA GLY A 550 -24.91 11.22 1.83
C GLY A 550 -24.45 10.51 0.54
N GLY A 551 -24.30 11.23 -0.57
CA GLY A 551 -23.68 10.75 -1.79
C GLY A 551 -22.18 10.48 -1.61
N PRO A 552 -21.58 9.65 -2.47
CA PRO A 552 -20.21 9.19 -2.27
C PRO A 552 -19.15 10.10 -2.90
N LEU A 553 -18.02 10.19 -2.20
CA LEU A 553 -16.70 10.50 -2.76
C LEU A 553 -16.00 9.16 -3.02
N VAL A 554 -15.81 8.81 -4.30
CA VAL A 554 -15.12 7.58 -4.70
C VAL A 554 -13.75 7.86 -5.29
N CYS A 555 -12.75 7.09 -4.87
CA CYS A 555 -11.39 7.17 -5.38
C CYS A 555 -11.04 5.83 -6.06
N GLN A 556 -10.18 5.84 -7.08
CA GLN A 556 -9.79 4.64 -7.82
C GLN A 556 -8.31 4.35 -7.61
N ASP A 557 -7.98 3.11 -7.24
CA ASP A 557 -6.59 2.68 -7.09
C ASP A 557 -5.91 2.47 -8.45
N VAL A 558 -4.61 2.14 -8.41
CA VAL A 558 -3.80 1.88 -9.61
C VAL A 558 -4.27 0.65 -10.42
N ASN A 559 -5.06 -0.24 -9.81
CA ASN A 559 -5.66 -1.41 -10.42
C ASN A 559 -7.06 -1.12 -11.02
N ASN A 560 -7.54 0.14 -10.94
CA ASN A 560 -8.88 0.59 -11.32
C ASN A 560 -10.00 0.08 -10.39
N VAL A 561 -9.66 -0.44 -9.21
CA VAL A 561 -10.62 -0.81 -8.16
C VAL A 561 -11.14 0.46 -7.49
N THR A 562 -12.46 0.61 -7.43
CA THR A 562 -13.11 1.82 -6.92
C THR A 562 -13.53 1.66 -5.46
N TYR A 563 -13.02 2.54 -4.61
CA TYR A 563 -13.27 2.58 -3.17
C TYR A 563 -14.20 3.75 -2.80
N VAL A 564 -15.04 3.55 -1.78
CA VAL A 564 -15.76 4.66 -1.13
C VAL A 564 -14.85 5.33 -0.10
N TRP A 565 -14.24 6.46 -0.46
CA TRP A 565 -13.33 7.18 0.44
C TRP A 565 -14.07 8.07 1.44
N GLY A 566 -15.16 8.69 0.99
CA GLY A 566 -15.99 9.57 1.81
C GLY A 566 -17.48 9.48 1.48
N VAL A 567 -18.30 9.98 2.42
CA VAL A 567 -19.70 10.36 2.15
C VAL A 567 -19.86 11.86 2.38
N VAL A 568 -20.61 12.55 1.52
CA VAL A 568 -20.84 14.01 1.61
C VAL A 568 -21.52 14.32 2.94
N SER A 569 -20.83 15.06 3.81
CA SER A 569 -21.28 15.38 5.16
C SER A 569 -21.74 16.83 5.25
N TRP A 570 -20.85 17.80 5.03
CA TRP A 570 -21.17 19.23 5.09
C TRP A 570 -20.26 20.07 4.19
N GLY A 571 -20.63 21.33 4.00
CA GLY A 571 -19.86 22.29 3.20
C GLY A 571 -20.52 23.67 3.25
N GLU A 572 -19.73 24.71 3.03
CA GLU A 572 -20.18 26.10 3.08
C GLU A 572 -19.98 26.77 1.71
N ASN A 573 -20.88 27.69 1.33
CA ASN A 573 -20.74 28.52 0.13
C ASN A 573 -20.39 27.76 -1.18
N CYS A 574 -21.03 26.60 -1.42
CA CYS A 574 -20.53 25.59 -2.37
C CYS A 574 -20.04 26.12 -3.73
N GLY A 575 -18.89 25.59 -4.15
CA GLY A 575 -18.17 26.00 -5.35
C GLY A 575 -17.47 27.36 -5.22
N ASN A 576 -17.03 27.74 -4.01
CA ASN A 576 -15.96 28.71 -3.84
C ASN A 576 -14.66 27.93 -3.55
N PRO A 577 -13.54 28.13 -4.27
CA PRO A 577 -12.28 27.45 -3.96
C PRO A 577 -11.76 27.67 -2.52
N GLU A 578 -12.23 28.72 -1.82
CA GLU A 578 -11.93 28.96 -0.40
C GLU A 578 -12.70 28.05 0.57
N PHE A 579 -13.72 27.32 0.11
CA PHE A 579 -14.60 26.50 0.94
C PHE A 579 -14.81 25.10 0.30
N PRO A 580 -13.85 24.17 0.43
CA PRO A 580 -14.00 22.83 -0.10
C PRO A 580 -15.06 22.02 0.67
N GLY A 581 -15.79 21.15 -0.02
CA GLY A 581 -16.70 20.19 0.60
C GLY A 581 -16.00 19.26 1.59
N VAL A 582 -16.70 18.93 2.67
CA VAL A 582 -16.22 18.08 3.78
C VAL A 582 -16.99 16.77 3.81
N TYR A 583 -16.25 15.67 3.86
CA TYR A 583 -16.74 14.31 3.75
C TYR A 583 -16.38 13.54 5.03
N THR A 584 -17.25 12.65 5.49
CA THR A 584 -16.89 11.72 6.58
C THR A 584 -15.92 10.69 6.02
N LYS A 585 -14.70 10.58 6.59
CA LYS A 585 -13.61 9.74 6.07
C LYS A 585 -13.89 8.27 6.35
N VAL A 586 -14.42 7.55 5.36
CA VAL A 586 -15.00 6.20 5.55
C VAL A 586 -13.97 5.18 6.03
N ALA A 587 -12.69 5.34 5.68
CA ALA A 587 -11.60 4.49 6.15
C ALA A 587 -11.47 4.45 7.69
N ASN A 588 -11.78 5.54 8.39
CA ASN A 588 -11.77 5.60 9.86
C ASN A 588 -12.88 4.75 10.52
N TYR A 589 -13.89 4.34 9.76
CA TYR A 589 -15.03 3.57 10.23
C TYR A 589 -15.05 2.14 9.67
N PHE A 590 -13.93 1.67 9.09
CA PHE A 590 -13.84 0.33 8.50
C PHE A 590 -14.27 -0.77 9.48
N ASP A 591 -13.74 -0.75 10.69
CA ASP A 591 -14.04 -1.77 11.71
C ASP A 591 -15.52 -1.71 12.16
N TRP A 592 -16.10 -0.51 12.32
CA TRP A 592 -17.53 -0.30 12.60
C TRP A 592 -18.43 -0.84 11.48
N ILE A 593 -18.13 -0.51 10.22
CA ILE A 593 -18.83 -1.08 9.05
C ILE A 593 -18.68 -2.60 9.05
N SER A 594 -17.49 -3.12 9.35
CA SER A 594 -17.21 -4.55 9.37
C SER A 594 -17.94 -5.32 10.46
N LEU A 595 -18.26 -4.67 11.59
CA LEU A 595 -18.98 -5.27 12.71
C LEU A 595 -20.44 -5.57 12.35
N HIS A 596 -21.08 -4.68 11.59
CA HIS A 596 -22.46 -4.83 11.14
C HIS A 596 -22.59 -5.61 9.82
N VAL A 597 -21.65 -5.42 8.89
CA VAL A 597 -21.71 -5.99 7.52
C VAL A 597 -20.95 -7.31 7.38
N GLY A 598 -19.84 -7.47 8.10
CA GLY A 598 -18.90 -8.60 7.96
C GLY A 598 -17.78 -8.32 6.94
N ARG A 599 -16.51 -8.43 7.38
CA ARG A 599 -15.30 -8.10 6.57
C ARG A 599 -15.28 -8.72 5.17
N ALA A 600 -15.70 -9.98 5.06
CA ALA A 600 -15.70 -10.75 3.80
C ALA A 600 -16.68 -10.25 2.71
N LEU A 601 -17.58 -9.30 3.03
CA LEU A 601 -18.47 -8.65 2.05
C LEU A 601 -18.00 -7.26 1.60
N ILE A 602 -17.00 -6.66 2.27
CA ILE A 602 -16.61 -5.24 2.08
C ILE A 602 -15.13 -4.99 1.76
N SER A 603 -14.23 -5.93 2.08
CA SER A 603 -12.80 -5.82 1.79
C SER A 603 -12.29 -6.98 0.93
N GLN A 604 -11.38 -6.65 0.01
CA GLN A 604 -10.59 -7.59 -0.77
C GLN A 604 -9.32 -8.07 -0.01
N HIS A 605 -8.88 -7.32 1.01
CA HIS A 605 -7.62 -7.55 1.73
C HIS A 605 -7.82 -7.61 3.25
N ASN A 606 -6.84 -8.21 3.95
CA ASN A 606 -6.77 -8.30 5.42
C ASN A 606 -7.97 -8.98 6.13
N VAL A 607 -8.76 -9.78 5.39
CA VAL A 607 -9.89 -10.62 5.87
C VAL A 607 -9.40 -11.85 6.63
#